data_AF-A0A0F6HAP4-F1
#
_entry.id   AF-A0A0F6HAP4-F1
#
_cell.length_a   1.000
_cell.length_b   1.000
_cell.length_c   1.000
_cell.angle_alpha   90.00
_cell.angle_beta   90.00
_cell.angle_gamma   90.00
#
_symmetry.space_group_name_H-M   'P 1'
#
loop_
_entity.id
_entity.type
_entity.pdbx_description
1 polymer ?
#
loop_
_entity_poly.entity_id
_entity_poly.type
_entity_poly.pdbx_seq_one_letter_code
_entity_poly.pdbx_strand_id
1 'polypeptide(L)'
;MNHQLIFRDDKSDKFWNIETSGNSFTVTYGKTGTAGTSQTKTFETEETCIKEARKLLSEKLKKGYIEGNDRTEKLTSNNDKKHKSNQQEVNKIIISKSEKKTKSAPQKVIEESENEIKQSSQTSANKKENLKQNPQTQEQNSNPLSENSTELNKISLYYQGDGSDKVYHVNIDPEGDGYVVHFAFGRRGSSLQTGTKTSKPVSYEAAQKIMRQLVNSKMAKGYTEIESGTPYLHSTKEERVSGVHCQLLNPIDEEELSTYVEDDQYGAQEKLDGNRMMIRKIGDNVEGINRKGLIIAISQILHDHSLSFSEDFILDGEVIGDVFFPFDIFSKDGKDIQHLPYQERYAILESILKDQDEIFHIVKLVKSTKGKKVLLEELREKQKEGIVFKDLNAPYKAGRPSSKGSQIKFKFYETATVSVETVNLKRSVSMRLYNGNEWVSVGNVTIPVNFAIPKENDIIEVRYLYAYKGGSLYQPTYLGARTDADENDCDLKQLKYKNA
;
A
#
# COMPACT_ATOMS: atom_id res chain seq x y z
N MET A 1 4.28 38.47 29.33
CA MET A 1 4.30 38.46 27.86
C MET A 1 2.85 38.41 27.38
N ASN A 2 2.47 39.29 26.45
CA ASN A 2 1.14 39.32 25.82
C ASN A 2 1.34 39.61 24.33
N HIS A 3 0.82 38.79 23.42
CA HIS A 3 0.87 39.03 21.97
C HIS A 3 -0.44 38.61 21.30
N GLN A 4 -1.08 39.57 20.63
CA GLN A 4 -2.25 39.34 19.79
C GLN A 4 -1.84 39.30 18.31
N LEU A 5 -2.19 38.19 17.66
CA LEU A 5 -1.92 37.91 16.25
C LEU A 5 -3.21 37.79 15.45
N ILE A 6 -3.16 38.18 14.18
CA ILE A 6 -4.25 38.08 13.20
C ILE A 6 -3.74 37.30 11.98
N PHE A 7 -4.59 36.47 11.40
CA PHE A 7 -4.34 35.75 10.15
C PHE A 7 -5.52 35.96 9.20
N ARG A 8 -5.22 36.46 8.01
CA ARG A 8 -6.22 36.78 6.97
C ARG A 8 -5.80 36.21 5.62
N ASP A 9 -6.70 35.45 5.01
CA ASP A 9 -6.64 34.97 3.63
C ASP A 9 -8.04 35.07 2.99
N ASP A 10 -8.18 34.70 1.71
CA ASP A 10 -9.45 34.79 0.96
C ASP A 10 -10.62 33.97 1.56
N LYS A 11 -10.36 33.09 2.53
CA LYS A 11 -11.33 32.17 3.15
C LYS A 11 -11.35 32.23 4.69
N SER A 12 -10.42 32.96 5.32
CA SER A 12 -10.16 32.96 6.77
C SER A 12 -9.91 34.37 7.30
N ASP A 13 -10.59 34.73 8.38
CA ASP A 13 -10.20 35.85 9.24
C ASP A 13 -10.18 35.34 10.69
N LYS A 14 -8.98 35.16 11.25
CA LYS A 14 -8.74 34.45 12.52
C LYS A 14 -7.83 35.27 13.42
N PHE A 15 -8.07 35.21 14.73
CA PHE A 15 -7.19 35.78 15.74
C PHE A 15 -6.60 34.69 16.65
N TRP A 16 -5.44 34.99 17.22
CA TRP A 16 -4.74 34.14 18.18
C TRP A 16 -3.99 35.04 19.18
N ASN A 17 -4.25 34.89 20.47
CA ASN A 17 -3.62 35.62 21.57
C ASN A 17 -2.87 34.65 22.48
N ILE A 18 -1.77 35.10 23.09
CA ILE A 18 -1.10 34.40 24.19
C ILE A 18 -0.72 35.36 25.31
N GLU A 19 -1.13 35.04 26.53
CA GLU A 19 -0.88 35.80 27.74
C GLU A 19 -0.19 34.92 28.79
N THR A 20 0.96 35.37 29.32
CA THR A 20 1.69 34.66 30.38
C THR A 20 1.43 35.31 31.75
N SER A 21 1.08 34.52 32.75
CA SER A 21 0.96 34.93 34.16
C SER A 21 1.74 33.95 35.04
N GLY A 22 2.86 34.41 35.58
CA GLY A 22 3.82 33.58 36.34
C GLY A 22 4.26 32.33 35.57
N ASN A 23 4.16 31.17 36.21
CA ASN A 23 4.48 29.87 35.62
C ASN A 23 3.40 29.31 34.67
N SER A 24 2.41 30.11 34.25
CA SER A 24 1.33 29.68 33.35
C SER A 24 1.17 30.61 32.14
N PHE A 25 0.63 30.08 31.05
CA PHE A 25 0.13 30.90 29.95
C PHE A 25 -1.27 30.47 29.53
N THR A 26 -2.05 31.42 29.03
CA THR A 26 -3.35 31.21 28.39
C THR A 26 -3.26 31.59 26.93
N VAL A 27 -3.68 30.68 26.05
CA VAL A 27 -3.77 30.89 24.60
C VAL A 27 -5.24 30.98 24.23
N THR A 28 -5.66 32.08 23.60
CA THR A 28 -7.05 32.33 23.16
C THR A 28 -7.11 32.47 21.66
N TYR A 29 -7.99 31.74 20.96
CA TYR A 29 -8.04 31.77 19.50
C TYR A 29 -9.46 31.60 18.94
N GLY A 30 -9.71 32.15 17.76
CA GLY A 30 -11.03 32.08 17.14
C GLY A 30 -11.12 32.81 15.79
N LYS A 31 -12.36 32.96 15.29
CA LYS A 31 -12.65 33.85 14.17
C LYS A 31 -12.63 35.30 14.67
N THR A 32 -12.03 36.22 13.92
CA THR A 32 -11.97 37.65 14.29
C THR A 32 -13.37 38.20 14.56
N GLY A 33 -13.55 38.90 15.69
CA GLY A 33 -14.85 39.39 16.16
C GLY A 33 -15.68 38.41 17.00
N THR A 34 -15.15 37.24 17.34
CA THR A 34 -15.77 36.30 18.30
C THR A 34 -14.99 36.27 19.63
N ALA A 35 -15.61 35.79 20.71
CA ALA A 35 -14.92 35.61 22.00
C ALA A 35 -13.77 34.59 21.95
N GLY A 36 -13.76 33.68 20.97
CA GLY A 36 -12.74 32.64 20.81
C GLY A 36 -12.85 31.51 21.85
N THR A 37 -11.81 30.67 21.87
CA THR A 37 -11.65 29.55 22.80
C THR A 37 -10.29 29.69 23.48
N SER A 38 -10.27 29.59 24.81
CA SER A 38 -9.07 29.73 25.63
C SER A 38 -8.57 28.38 26.14
N GLN A 39 -7.26 28.22 26.22
CA GLN A 39 -6.59 27.06 26.83
C GLN A 39 -5.44 27.56 27.70
N THR A 40 -5.45 27.19 28.99
CA THR A 40 -4.38 27.53 29.94
C THR A 40 -3.45 26.33 30.14
N LYS A 41 -2.13 26.60 30.20
CA LYS A 41 -1.11 25.59 30.48
C LYS A 41 -0.14 26.13 31.53
N THR A 42 0.08 25.33 32.58
CA THR A 42 0.97 25.65 33.70
C THR A 42 2.25 24.81 33.61
N PHE A 43 3.35 25.35 34.09
CA PHE A 43 4.70 24.79 34.05
C PHE A 43 5.31 24.82 35.46
N GLU A 44 6.42 24.12 35.65
CA GLU A 44 7.13 24.11 36.94
C GLU A 44 7.79 25.46 37.25
N THR A 45 8.22 26.20 36.22
CA THR A 45 8.90 27.50 36.39
C THR A 45 8.41 28.56 35.41
N GLU A 46 8.57 29.83 35.77
CA GLU A 46 8.27 30.96 34.87
C GLU A 46 9.17 30.97 33.63
N GLU A 47 10.45 30.59 33.75
CA GLU A 47 11.36 30.51 32.60
C GLU A 47 10.93 29.45 31.56
N THR A 48 10.47 28.28 32.01
CA THR A 48 9.98 27.23 31.10
C THR A 48 8.66 27.62 30.44
N CYS A 49 7.77 28.27 31.19
CA CYS A 49 6.55 28.90 30.66
C CYS A 49 6.88 29.91 29.54
N ILE A 50 7.76 30.87 29.79
CA ILE A 50 8.15 31.92 28.83
C ILE A 50 8.85 31.31 27.60
N LYS A 51 9.67 30.27 27.77
CA LYS A 51 10.37 29.59 26.66
C LYS A 51 9.36 28.92 25.70
N GLU A 52 8.38 28.18 26.22
CA GLU A 52 7.36 27.56 25.37
C GLU A 52 6.36 28.59 24.80
N ALA A 53 6.03 29.66 25.53
CA ALA A 53 5.20 30.75 25.00
C ALA A 53 5.86 31.44 23.79
N ARG A 54 7.16 31.73 23.86
CA ARG A 54 7.96 32.28 22.74
C ARG A 54 8.04 31.33 21.55
N LYS A 55 8.16 30.02 21.79
CA LYS A 55 8.15 29.00 20.74
C LYS A 55 6.80 28.99 20.00
N LEU A 56 5.68 28.96 20.72
CA LEU A 56 4.33 29.03 20.13
C LEU A 56 4.12 30.32 19.32
N LEU A 57 4.57 31.48 19.83
CA LEU A 57 4.56 32.73 19.08
C LEU A 57 5.33 32.59 17.75
N SER A 58 6.57 32.06 17.80
CA SER A 58 7.41 31.88 16.61
C SER A 58 6.79 30.94 15.57
N GLU A 59 6.08 29.89 16.00
CA GLU A 59 5.36 28.98 15.11
C GLU A 59 4.17 29.64 14.42
N LYS A 60 3.50 30.58 15.09
CA LYS A 60 2.36 31.31 14.52
C LYS A 60 2.83 32.33 13.48
N LEU A 61 3.88 33.10 13.80
CA LEU A 61 4.50 34.04 12.85
C LEU A 61 4.99 33.30 11.58
N LYS A 62 5.63 32.13 11.72
CA LYS A 62 6.00 31.26 10.59
C LYS A 62 4.82 30.75 9.75
N LYS A 63 3.62 30.68 10.33
CA LYS A 63 2.37 30.28 9.65
C LYS A 63 1.63 31.47 9.03
N GLY A 64 2.29 32.62 8.86
CA GLY A 64 1.74 33.81 8.21
C GLY A 64 0.81 34.64 9.10
N TYR A 65 0.74 34.38 10.41
CA TYR A 65 0.09 35.30 11.34
C TYR A 65 0.93 36.57 11.48
N ILE A 66 0.27 37.73 11.53
CA ILE A 66 0.90 39.04 11.74
C ILE A 66 0.47 39.63 13.09
N GLU A 67 1.32 40.44 13.71
CA GLU A 67 0.96 41.14 14.96
C GLU A 67 -0.15 42.17 14.69
N GLY A 68 -1.20 42.14 15.52
CA GLY A 68 -2.31 43.07 15.43
C GLY A 68 -2.00 44.38 16.14
N ASN A 69 -1.61 45.42 15.39
CA ASN A 69 -1.52 46.78 15.94
C ASN A 69 -2.92 47.39 16.11
N ASP A 70 -3.31 47.72 17.33
CA ASP A 70 -3.57 49.13 17.68
C ASP A 70 -3.42 49.42 19.18
N ARG A 71 -3.40 50.71 19.51
CA ARG A 71 -3.08 51.34 20.79
C ARG A 71 -4.03 50.99 21.93
N THR A 72 -3.45 50.76 23.11
CA THR A 72 -3.96 51.29 24.38
C THR A 72 -2.81 51.65 25.32
N GLU A 73 -2.46 52.94 25.37
CA GLU A 73 -1.77 53.48 26.54
C GLU A 73 -2.74 53.51 27.72
N LYS A 74 -2.36 52.91 28.86
CA LYS A 74 -2.14 53.67 30.12
C LYS A 74 -1.72 52.79 31.30
N LEU A 75 -0.90 53.40 32.18
CA LEU A 75 -0.54 52.98 33.55
C LEU A 75 0.38 51.73 33.60
N THR A 76 1.63 51.77 34.11
CA THR A 76 2.32 52.77 34.95
C THR A 76 3.85 52.72 34.84
N SER A 77 4.49 53.89 34.90
CA SER A 77 5.82 54.22 35.47
C SER A 77 7.11 53.43 35.13
N ASN A 78 8.02 54.17 34.49
CA ASN A 78 9.44 54.40 34.83
C ASN A 78 10.59 53.51 34.30
N ASN A 79 11.42 54.22 33.51
CA ASN A 79 12.89 54.27 33.48
C ASN A 79 13.74 53.43 32.50
N ASP A 80 14.57 54.21 31.80
CA ASP A 80 15.92 53.96 31.26
C ASP A 80 16.18 53.06 30.03
N LYS A 81 16.11 53.75 28.87
CA LYS A 81 17.25 54.12 27.98
C LYS A 81 18.34 53.08 27.61
N LYS A 82 18.70 53.17 26.32
CA LYS A 82 19.90 52.65 25.61
C LYS A 82 19.84 51.14 25.24
N HIS A 83 20.40 50.69 24.11
CA HIS A 83 21.26 51.37 23.11
C HIS A 83 20.92 50.96 21.66
N LYS A 84 21.15 51.86 20.70
CA LYS A 84 21.22 51.56 19.25
C LYS A 84 22.65 51.18 18.85
N SER A 85 22.78 50.22 17.92
CA SER A 85 23.77 50.07 16.82
C SER A 85 23.59 48.66 16.19
N ASN A 86 23.90 48.35 14.92
CA ASN A 86 24.10 49.13 13.70
C ASN A 86 23.69 48.25 12.48
N GLN A 87 23.01 48.77 11.45
CA GLN A 87 23.56 49.02 10.09
C GLN A 87 24.10 47.78 9.34
N GLN A 88 23.43 47.34 8.25
CA GLN A 88 23.80 47.55 6.82
C GLN A 88 24.48 46.29 6.23
N GLU A 89 24.42 45.91 4.94
CA GLU A 89 23.91 46.47 3.66
C GLU A 89 23.16 45.33 2.89
N VAL A 90 22.06 45.51 2.14
CA VAL A 90 21.77 46.28 0.91
C VAL A 90 22.52 45.81 -0.35
N ASN A 91 21.78 45.21 -1.30
CA ASN A 91 21.75 45.42 -2.77
C ASN A 91 21.07 44.19 -3.43
N LYS A 92 19.98 44.21 -4.21
CA LYS A 92 19.29 45.18 -5.10
C LYS A 92 19.88 45.30 -6.51
N ILE A 93 19.18 44.70 -7.50
CA ILE A 93 19.26 44.81 -8.98
C ILE A 93 18.21 43.79 -9.53
N ILE A 94 17.44 43.92 -10.62
CA ILE A 94 16.98 45.02 -11.51
C ILE A 94 15.57 44.58 -12.02
N ILE A 95 14.49 45.37 -11.94
CA ILE A 95 13.93 46.29 -12.97
C ILE A 95 13.66 45.61 -14.33
N SER A 96 12.49 45.71 -15.01
CA SER A 96 11.12 46.16 -14.67
C SER A 96 10.15 45.99 -15.88
N LYS A 97 8.83 46.00 -15.63
CA LYS A 97 7.73 46.40 -16.57
C LYS A 97 7.49 45.45 -17.78
N SER A 98 6.24 45.28 -18.27
CA SER A 98 5.14 46.25 -18.40
C SER A 98 3.73 45.75 -18.03
N GLU A 99 2.87 46.69 -17.63
CA GLU A 99 1.40 46.59 -17.53
C GLU A 99 0.76 46.93 -18.90
N LYS A 100 -0.47 46.51 -19.27
CA LYS A 100 -1.81 47.05 -18.85
C LYS A 100 -2.92 46.16 -19.48
N LYS A 101 -4.03 45.83 -18.78
CA LYS A 101 -5.37 46.51 -18.75
C LYS A 101 -5.98 46.74 -20.17
N THR A 102 -7.27 46.49 -20.47
CA THR A 102 -8.47 46.32 -19.61
C THR A 102 -9.69 45.72 -20.35
N LYS A 103 -10.58 45.04 -19.61
CA LYS A 103 -12.07 44.92 -19.74
C LYS A 103 -12.78 45.41 -21.03
N SER A 104 -13.67 44.56 -21.59
CA SER A 104 -15.13 44.81 -21.59
C SER A 104 -15.97 43.61 -22.06
N ALA A 105 -17.19 43.56 -21.54
CA ALA A 105 -18.39 42.82 -21.97
C ALA A 105 -19.59 43.79 -21.69
N PRO A 106 -20.88 43.54 -22.01
CA PRO A 106 -21.49 42.23 -22.34
C PRO A 106 -22.70 42.22 -23.32
N GLN A 107 -23.36 41.05 -23.38
CA GLN A 107 -24.81 40.79 -23.54
C GLN A 107 -25.47 40.47 -24.91
N LYS A 108 -26.16 39.30 -24.89
CA LYS A 108 -27.54 39.02 -25.40
C LYS A 108 -27.76 38.77 -26.91
N VAL A 109 -28.66 37.86 -27.38
CA VAL A 109 -29.47 36.78 -26.73
C VAL A 109 -30.21 35.89 -27.78
N ILE A 110 -30.61 34.64 -27.43
CA ILE A 110 -31.72 33.81 -28.03
C ILE A 110 -31.48 33.29 -29.50
N GLU A 111 -31.98 32.15 -30.00
CA GLU A 111 -33.18 31.33 -29.70
C GLU A 111 -32.99 29.80 -29.80
N GLU A 112 -34.04 29.06 -29.43
CA GLU A 112 -34.18 27.59 -29.31
C GLU A 112 -34.71 26.92 -30.60
N SER A 113 -34.75 25.57 -30.62
CA SER A 113 -35.95 24.83 -31.06
C SER A 113 -35.90 23.35 -30.67
N GLU A 114 -37.01 22.88 -30.10
CA GLU A 114 -37.30 21.47 -29.81
C GLU A 114 -37.93 20.78 -31.03
N ASN A 115 -38.04 19.44 -30.98
CA ASN A 115 -39.20 18.74 -31.56
C ASN A 115 -39.33 17.31 -30.99
N GLU A 116 -40.48 17.03 -30.36
CA GLU A 116 -40.99 15.66 -30.16
C GLU A 116 -41.83 15.20 -31.38
N ILE A 117 -42.16 13.90 -31.48
CA ILE A 117 -43.56 13.39 -31.48
C ILE A 117 -43.65 11.84 -31.69
N LYS A 118 -44.06 11.17 -30.60
CA LYS A 118 -45.05 10.07 -30.42
C LYS A 118 -45.20 8.81 -31.33
N GLN A 119 -45.14 7.66 -30.63
CA GLN A 119 -46.14 6.56 -30.49
C GLN A 119 -46.79 5.82 -31.69
N SER A 120 -46.67 4.48 -31.68
CA SER A 120 -47.73 3.43 -31.55
C SER A 120 -47.08 2.05 -31.83
N SER A 121 -47.20 0.94 -31.08
CA SER A 121 -48.25 0.24 -30.30
C SER A 121 -49.03 -0.85 -31.08
N GLN A 122 -49.32 -1.97 -30.39
CA GLN A 122 -50.14 -3.16 -30.80
C GLN A 122 -49.42 -4.28 -31.60
N THR A 123 -49.71 -5.60 -31.49
CA THR A 123 -50.53 -6.45 -30.57
C THR A 123 -50.22 -7.97 -30.77
N SER A 124 -50.79 -8.85 -29.92
CA SER A 124 -51.02 -10.31 -30.10
C SER A 124 -49.86 -11.24 -29.68
N ALA A 125 -49.90 -12.12 -28.67
CA ALA A 125 -50.94 -12.81 -27.87
C ALA A 125 -51.40 -14.21 -28.37
N ASN A 126 -51.60 -15.13 -27.41
CA ASN A 126 -52.14 -16.51 -27.48
C ASN A 126 -51.19 -17.62 -28.02
N LYS A 127 -51.20 -18.87 -27.50
CA LYS A 127 -51.89 -19.51 -26.34
C LYS A 127 -51.34 -20.92 -26.06
N LYS A 128 -51.30 -21.32 -24.77
CA LYS A 128 -51.64 -22.65 -24.15
C LYS A 128 -50.99 -23.95 -24.72
N GLU A 129 -50.94 -25.10 -24.05
CA GLU A 129 -51.48 -25.70 -22.80
C GLU A 129 -50.34 -26.51 -22.12
N ASN A 130 -50.21 -26.80 -20.82
CA ASN A 130 -51.06 -26.86 -19.62
C ASN A 130 -51.79 -28.20 -19.33
N LEU A 131 -51.18 -29.06 -18.50
CA LEU A 131 -51.78 -29.99 -17.52
C LEU A 131 -50.75 -30.16 -16.36
N LYS A 132 -51.02 -29.81 -15.10
CA LYS A 132 -51.95 -30.38 -14.07
C LYS A 132 -51.50 -31.76 -13.57
N GLN A 133 -51.54 -32.14 -12.28
CA GLN A 133 -51.94 -31.53 -10.98
C GLN A 133 -51.23 -32.36 -9.86
N ASN A 134 -50.68 -31.77 -8.76
CA ASN A 134 -51.30 -31.52 -7.42
C ASN A 134 -51.63 -32.81 -6.60
N PRO A 135 -51.80 -32.81 -5.24
CA PRO A 135 -51.72 -31.71 -4.26
C PRO A 135 -51.05 -32.00 -2.87
N GLN A 136 -50.88 -30.93 -2.06
CA GLN A 136 -50.92 -30.87 -0.57
C GLN A 136 -49.83 -31.61 0.25
N THR A 137 -49.37 -31.11 1.42
CA THR A 137 -50.07 -30.29 2.43
C THR A 137 -49.18 -29.16 3.01
N GLN A 138 -49.79 -28.07 3.48
CA GLN A 138 -49.12 -27.00 4.24
C GLN A 138 -49.27 -27.23 5.76
N GLU A 139 -48.23 -26.93 6.52
CA GLU A 139 -48.38 -26.36 7.87
C GLU A 139 -47.28 -25.31 8.10
N GLN A 140 -47.64 -24.18 8.70
CA GLN A 140 -46.74 -23.05 8.95
C GLN A 140 -46.19 -23.14 10.37
N ASN A 141 -44.90 -22.89 10.58
CA ASN A 141 -44.46 -21.85 11.52
C ASN A 141 -42.96 -21.52 11.47
N SER A 142 -42.68 -20.23 11.66
CA SER A 142 -41.42 -19.62 12.14
C SER A 142 -40.06 -20.17 11.64
N ASN A 143 -39.42 -19.37 10.80
CA ASN A 143 -37.95 -19.30 10.66
C ASN A 143 -37.29 -19.08 12.04
N PRO A 144 -36.04 -19.54 12.28
CA PRO A 144 -34.93 -18.77 11.74
C PRO A 144 -33.87 -19.58 10.98
N LEU A 145 -33.26 -18.88 10.01
CA LEU A 145 -32.10 -19.30 9.23
C LEU A 145 -30.85 -19.47 10.10
N SER A 146 -30.28 -20.68 10.13
CA SER A 146 -28.88 -20.94 10.45
C SER A 146 -28.45 -22.30 9.87
N GLU A 147 -27.13 -22.52 9.78
CA GLU A 147 -26.49 -23.78 9.36
C GLU A 147 -26.47 -24.09 7.85
N ASN A 148 -25.60 -23.38 7.12
CA ASN A 148 -24.78 -23.96 6.03
C ASN A 148 -23.60 -23.01 5.70
N SER A 149 -22.69 -22.85 6.66
CA SER A 149 -21.50 -21.97 6.53
C SER A 149 -20.23 -22.62 7.10
N THR A 150 -20.21 -23.95 7.19
CA THR A 150 -19.26 -24.73 8.02
C THR A 150 -18.09 -25.36 7.25
N GLU A 151 -18.09 -25.35 5.92
CA GLU A 151 -17.18 -26.19 5.11
C GLU A 151 -15.82 -25.59 4.72
N LEU A 152 -15.51 -24.32 5.05
CA LEU A 152 -14.22 -23.69 4.69
C LEU A 152 -13.42 -23.14 5.89
N ASN A 153 -13.63 -23.71 7.08
CA ASN A 153 -12.85 -23.36 8.27
C ASN A 153 -11.66 -24.30 8.54
N LYS A 154 -11.42 -25.31 7.70
CA LYS A 154 -10.29 -26.23 7.87
C LYS A 154 -9.78 -26.74 6.53
N ILE A 155 -8.50 -26.52 6.26
CA ILE A 155 -7.80 -27.01 5.06
C ILE A 155 -6.65 -27.91 5.51
N SER A 156 -6.49 -29.04 4.84
CA SER A 156 -5.41 -30.00 5.09
C SER A 156 -4.57 -30.16 3.83
N LEU A 157 -3.28 -29.89 3.96
CA LEU A 157 -2.33 -29.97 2.86
C LEU A 157 -1.31 -31.07 3.12
N TYR A 158 -0.93 -31.79 2.09
CA TYR A 158 -0.08 -32.97 2.15
C TYR A 158 1.13 -32.78 1.21
N TYR A 159 2.26 -33.36 1.56
CA TYR A 159 3.48 -33.31 0.75
C TYR A 159 4.22 -34.64 0.86
N GLN A 160 4.40 -35.32 -0.26
CA GLN A 160 5.11 -36.58 -0.39
C GLN A 160 6.16 -36.48 -1.50
N GLY A 161 7.43 -36.35 -1.10
CA GLY A 161 8.56 -36.13 -2.00
C GLY A 161 9.87 -36.06 -1.21
N ASP A 162 11.02 -36.28 -1.88
CA ASP A 162 12.36 -36.23 -1.27
C ASP A 162 12.50 -37.07 0.02
N GLY A 163 11.89 -38.27 0.06
CA GLY A 163 11.86 -39.15 1.24
C GLY A 163 11.07 -38.61 2.44
N SER A 164 10.42 -37.46 2.30
CA SER A 164 9.54 -36.84 3.29
C SER A 164 8.08 -37.11 2.97
N ASP A 165 7.32 -37.43 4.02
CA ASP A 165 5.85 -37.49 4.00
C ASP A 165 5.33 -36.54 5.09
N LYS A 166 4.69 -35.45 4.72
CA LYS A 166 4.35 -34.33 5.60
C LYS A 166 2.90 -33.90 5.43
N VAL A 167 2.32 -33.42 6.52
CA VAL A 167 1.00 -32.78 6.54
C VAL A 167 1.10 -31.37 7.12
N TYR A 168 0.24 -30.48 6.66
CA TYR A 168 0.08 -29.10 7.10
C TYR A 168 -1.41 -28.75 7.13
N HIS A 169 -2.00 -28.72 8.33
CA HIS A 169 -3.37 -28.26 8.54
C HIS A 169 -3.38 -26.75 8.82
N VAL A 170 -4.44 -26.08 8.38
CA VAL A 170 -4.82 -24.73 8.81
C VAL A 170 -6.30 -24.78 9.21
N ASN A 171 -6.65 -24.14 10.32
CA ASN A 171 -8.02 -24.07 10.81
C ASN A 171 -8.35 -22.67 11.33
N ILE A 172 -9.59 -22.26 11.14
CA ILE A 172 -10.19 -21.01 11.63
C ILE A 172 -11.17 -21.39 12.73
N ASP A 173 -10.77 -21.17 13.98
CA ASP A 173 -11.60 -21.45 15.14
C ASP A 173 -12.15 -20.14 15.75
N PRO A 174 -13.40 -20.13 16.27
CA PRO A 174 -13.94 -18.96 16.96
C PRO A 174 -13.29 -18.80 18.36
N GLU A 175 -12.89 -17.59 18.71
CA GLU A 175 -12.35 -17.24 20.02
C GLU A 175 -12.86 -15.85 20.44
N GLY A 176 -13.68 -15.82 21.50
CA GLY A 176 -14.39 -14.60 21.91
C GLY A 176 -15.32 -14.08 20.81
N ASP A 177 -15.27 -12.77 20.56
CA ASP A 177 -16.09 -12.10 19.52
C ASP A 177 -15.46 -12.16 18.11
N GLY A 178 -14.46 -13.03 17.88
CA GLY A 178 -13.74 -13.12 16.62
C GLY A 178 -13.22 -14.52 16.30
N TYR A 179 -12.26 -14.59 15.37
CA TYR A 179 -11.74 -15.84 14.82
C TYR A 179 -10.21 -15.87 14.87
N VAL A 180 -9.66 -17.05 15.13
CA VAL A 180 -8.23 -17.30 15.26
C VAL A 180 -7.79 -18.36 14.27
N VAL A 181 -6.69 -18.09 13.56
CA VAL A 181 -6.14 -19.00 12.54
C VAL A 181 -5.02 -19.84 13.16
N HIS A 182 -5.32 -21.10 13.43
CA HIS A 182 -4.35 -22.10 13.86
C HIS A 182 -3.73 -22.82 12.67
N PHE A 183 -2.56 -23.42 12.87
CA PHE A 183 -1.95 -24.34 11.94
C PHE A 183 -1.25 -25.48 12.68
N ALA A 184 -1.16 -26.64 12.05
CA ALA A 184 -0.47 -27.82 12.59
C ALA A 184 0.35 -28.48 11.49
N PHE A 185 1.59 -28.88 11.78
CA PHE A 185 2.47 -29.46 10.76
C PHE A 185 3.44 -30.50 11.30
N GLY A 186 3.82 -31.46 10.46
CA GLY A 186 4.71 -32.54 10.86
C GLY A 186 4.80 -33.63 9.81
N ARG A 187 5.41 -34.77 10.18
CA ARG A 187 5.38 -35.96 9.35
C ARG A 187 3.97 -36.56 9.42
N ARG A 188 3.42 -37.02 8.28
CA ARG A 188 2.10 -37.69 8.29
C ARG A 188 2.17 -38.94 9.17
N GLY A 189 1.17 -39.13 10.03
CA GLY A 189 1.15 -40.20 11.03
C GLY A 189 2.03 -39.98 12.28
N SER A 190 2.68 -38.82 12.45
CA SER A 190 3.38 -38.45 13.70
C SER A 190 2.65 -37.34 14.46
N SER A 191 3.08 -37.09 15.71
CA SER A 191 2.68 -35.88 16.44
C SER A 191 3.05 -34.62 15.63
N LEU A 192 2.10 -33.70 15.51
CA LEU A 192 2.26 -32.45 14.74
C LEU A 192 2.65 -31.30 15.66
N GLN A 193 3.55 -30.44 15.19
CA GLN A 193 3.84 -29.15 15.79
C GLN A 193 2.69 -28.18 15.47
N THR A 194 2.04 -27.66 16.50
CA THR A 194 0.93 -26.70 16.38
C THR A 194 1.42 -25.27 16.60
N GLY A 195 0.67 -24.32 16.07
CA GLY A 195 0.89 -22.89 16.28
C GLY A 195 -0.31 -22.06 15.85
N THR A 196 -0.25 -20.77 16.12
CA THR A 196 -1.32 -19.83 15.81
C THR A 196 -0.75 -18.68 15.00
N LYS A 197 -1.40 -18.31 13.89
CA LYS A 197 -0.94 -17.23 13.00
C LYS A 197 -1.51 -15.86 13.38
N THR A 198 -2.59 -15.83 14.14
CA THR A 198 -3.21 -14.62 14.71
C THR A 198 -3.03 -14.60 16.23
N SER A 199 -2.29 -13.63 16.78
CA SER A 199 -2.06 -13.52 18.22
C SER A 199 -3.26 -12.97 19.02
N LYS A 200 -4.34 -12.58 18.32
CA LYS A 200 -5.65 -12.19 18.86
C LYS A 200 -6.75 -12.57 17.86
N PRO A 201 -8.00 -12.72 18.30
CA PRO A 201 -9.14 -12.89 17.40
C PRO A 201 -9.26 -11.73 16.39
N VAL A 202 -9.50 -12.06 15.13
CA VAL A 202 -9.73 -11.12 14.02
C VAL A 202 -11.12 -11.31 13.42
N SER A 203 -11.54 -10.43 12.51
CA SER A 203 -12.79 -10.66 11.75
C SER A 203 -12.68 -11.92 10.89
N TYR A 204 -13.81 -12.57 10.61
CA TYR A 204 -13.87 -13.78 9.78
C TYR A 204 -13.20 -13.59 8.41
N GLU A 205 -13.45 -12.46 7.74
CA GLU A 205 -12.83 -12.09 6.47
C GLU A 205 -11.29 -12.00 6.56
N ALA A 206 -10.77 -11.41 7.65
CA ALA A 206 -9.33 -11.34 7.89
C ALA A 206 -8.73 -12.72 8.18
N ALA A 207 -9.42 -13.56 8.94
CA ALA A 207 -9.02 -14.95 9.18
C ALA A 207 -8.96 -15.76 7.87
N GLN A 208 -9.98 -15.64 7.01
CA GLN A 208 -9.99 -16.28 5.68
C GLN A 208 -8.88 -15.76 4.76
N LYS A 209 -8.50 -14.48 4.85
CA LYS A 209 -7.36 -13.93 4.09
C LYS A 209 -6.03 -14.52 4.59
N ILE A 210 -5.85 -14.64 5.90
CA ILE A 210 -4.65 -15.23 6.52
C ILE A 210 -4.55 -16.72 6.20
N MET A 211 -5.66 -17.47 6.27
CA MET A 211 -5.71 -18.89 5.89
C MET A 211 -5.27 -19.08 4.43
N ARG A 212 -5.85 -18.32 3.48
CA ARG A 212 -5.47 -18.38 2.06
C ARG A 212 -3.98 -18.08 1.84
N GLN A 213 -3.43 -17.08 2.53
CA GLN A 213 -1.98 -16.78 2.47
C GLN A 213 -1.11 -17.94 2.96
N LEU A 214 -1.49 -18.61 4.07
CA LEU A 214 -0.78 -19.79 4.56
C LEU A 214 -0.86 -20.96 3.58
N VAL A 215 -2.04 -21.25 3.06
CA VAL A 215 -2.28 -22.34 2.10
C VAL A 215 -1.46 -22.12 0.83
N ASN A 216 -1.57 -20.95 0.20
CA ASN A 216 -0.84 -20.65 -1.04
C ASN A 216 0.68 -20.66 -0.82
N SER A 217 1.17 -20.24 0.35
CA SER A 217 2.60 -20.32 0.71
C SER A 217 3.12 -21.77 0.83
N LYS A 218 2.24 -22.73 1.14
CA LYS A 218 2.56 -24.16 1.24
C LYS A 218 2.40 -24.86 -0.10
N MET A 219 1.38 -24.52 -0.89
CA MET A 219 1.23 -24.99 -2.27
C MET A 219 2.42 -24.57 -3.15
N ALA A 220 2.91 -23.34 -3.02
CA ALA A 220 4.15 -22.89 -3.67
C ALA A 220 5.42 -23.67 -3.25
N LYS A 221 5.36 -24.43 -2.14
CA LYS A 221 6.41 -25.36 -1.67
C LYS A 221 6.16 -26.81 -2.08
N GLY A 222 5.09 -27.08 -2.84
CA GLY A 222 4.72 -28.39 -3.37
C GLY A 222 3.72 -29.17 -2.53
N TYR A 223 3.06 -28.56 -1.54
CA TYR A 223 1.96 -29.22 -0.83
C TYR A 223 0.66 -29.21 -1.67
N THR A 224 -0.20 -30.22 -1.51
CA THR A 224 -1.47 -30.40 -2.24
C THR A 224 -2.62 -30.71 -1.26
N GLU A 225 -3.87 -30.38 -1.60
CA GLU A 225 -5.03 -30.72 -0.76
C GLU A 225 -5.41 -32.21 -0.81
N ILE A 226 -4.89 -32.95 -1.80
CA ILE A 226 -5.16 -34.38 -1.99
C ILE A 226 -4.35 -35.20 -0.97
N GLU A 227 -5.02 -36.07 -0.22
CA GLU A 227 -4.40 -36.89 0.83
C GLU A 227 -3.31 -37.85 0.32
N SER A 228 -3.24 -38.13 -0.99
CA SER A 228 -2.10 -38.86 -1.57
C SER A 228 -0.77 -38.13 -1.33
N GLY A 229 -0.78 -36.80 -1.15
CA GLY A 229 0.41 -35.97 -0.88
C GLY A 229 1.42 -35.88 -2.01
N THR A 230 1.34 -36.76 -3.00
CA THR A 230 2.11 -36.70 -4.24
C THR A 230 1.80 -35.40 -4.98
N PRO A 231 2.79 -34.52 -5.21
CA PRO A 231 2.77 -33.67 -6.39
C PRO A 231 2.61 -34.60 -7.60
N TYR A 232 1.87 -34.17 -8.63
CA TYR A 232 1.63 -35.03 -9.78
C TYR A 232 2.96 -35.46 -10.42
N LEU A 233 3.14 -36.79 -10.47
CA LEU A 233 4.29 -37.55 -10.95
C LEU A 233 5.61 -37.37 -10.19
N HIS A 234 6.30 -38.50 -10.01
CA HIS A 234 7.65 -38.54 -9.47
C HIS A 234 8.57 -37.80 -10.44
N SER A 235 9.14 -36.71 -9.96
CA SER A 235 10.06 -35.91 -10.74
C SER A 235 11.18 -35.45 -9.81
N THR A 236 12.42 -35.78 -10.15
CA THR A 236 13.58 -35.35 -9.37
C THR A 236 13.69 -33.82 -9.37
N LYS A 237 14.62 -33.26 -8.59
CA LYS A 237 14.85 -31.82 -8.59
C LYS A 237 15.23 -31.29 -9.99
N GLU A 238 15.83 -32.12 -10.84
CA GLU A 238 16.07 -31.82 -12.26
C GLU A 238 14.76 -31.73 -13.06
N GLU A 239 13.84 -32.67 -12.91
CA GLU A 239 12.56 -32.72 -13.64
C GLU A 239 11.58 -31.61 -13.23
N ARG A 240 11.78 -30.96 -12.07
CA ARG A 240 11.04 -29.74 -11.67
C ARG A 240 11.59 -28.46 -12.31
N VAL A 241 12.71 -28.49 -13.03
CA VAL A 241 13.27 -27.32 -13.71
C VAL A 241 12.48 -27.03 -14.98
N SER A 242 11.71 -25.95 -14.99
CA SER A 242 10.87 -25.57 -16.13
C SER A 242 11.64 -25.13 -17.39
N GLY A 243 12.95 -24.88 -17.28
CA GLY A 243 13.77 -24.21 -18.30
C GLY A 243 13.52 -22.70 -18.42
N VAL A 244 12.60 -22.14 -17.64
CA VAL A 244 12.19 -20.73 -17.69
C VAL A 244 12.72 -19.96 -16.48
N HIS A 245 13.20 -18.74 -16.73
CA HIS A 245 13.91 -17.93 -15.73
C HIS A 245 13.42 -16.48 -15.74
N CYS A 246 12.96 -15.97 -14.59
CA CYS A 246 12.51 -14.58 -14.49
C CYS A 246 13.64 -13.56 -14.70
N GLN A 247 13.34 -12.50 -15.43
CA GLN A 247 14.07 -11.23 -15.40
C GLN A 247 13.87 -10.56 -14.03
N LEU A 248 14.97 -10.15 -13.40
CA LEU A 248 14.99 -9.59 -12.04
C LEU A 248 15.45 -8.13 -12.05
N LEU A 249 14.64 -7.26 -11.47
CA LEU A 249 14.80 -5.81 -11.56
C LEU A 249 15.71 -5.27 -10.45
N ASN A 250 16.63 -4.39 -10.82
CA ASN A 250 17.39 -3.56 -9.88
C ASN A 250 16.53 -2.37 -9.40
N PRO A 251 16.64 -1.98 -8.11
CA PRO A 251 16.01 -0.77 -7.62
C PRO A 251 16.71 0.48 -8.17
N ILE A 252 15.97 1.57 -8.26
CA ILE A 252 16.50 2.94 -8.37
C ILE A 252 16.07 3.75 -7.13
N ASP A 253 16.64 4.93 -6.95
CA ASP A 253 16.24 5.90 -5.93
C ASP A 253 15.30 7.01 -6.48
N GLU A 254 14.94 7.97 -5.62
CA GLU A 254 14.05 9.10 -5.95
C GLU A 254 14.73 10.14 -6.86
N GLU A 255 16.07 10.22 -6.87
CA GLU A 255 16.82 11.17 -7.73
C GLU A 255 16.80 10.69 -9.17
N GLU A 256 17.00 9.38 -9.38
CA GLU A 256 16.89 8.73 -10.69
C GLU A 256 15.45 8.68 -11.23
N LEU A 257 14.42 8.74 -10.38
CA LEU A 257 13.02 8.53 -10.76
C LEU A 257 12.54 9.42 -11.90
N SER A 258 12.89 10.72 -11.84
CA SER A 258 12.54 11.71 -12.87
C SER A 258 13.00 11.29 -14.28
N THR A 259 14.17 10.68 -14.39
CA THR A 259 14.76 10.26 -15.68
C THR A 259 13.86 9.26 -16.40
N TYR A 260 13.34 8.26 -15.69
CA TYR A 260 12.48 7.22 -16.27
C TYR A 260 11.01 7.65 -16.42
N VAL A 261 10.57 8.60 -15.59
CA VAL A 261 9.24 9.24 -15.73
C VAL A 261 9.17 10.15 -16.96
N GLU A 262 10.27 10.78 -17.36
CA GLU A 262 10.33 11.75 -18.46
C GLU A 262 10.91 11.21 -19.78
N ASP A 263 11.52 10.02 -19.78
CA ASP A 263 11.99 9.33 -20.99
C ASP A 263 10.91 8.40 -21.57
N ASP A 264 10.28 8.79 -22.67
CA ASP A 264 9.24 8.02 -23.37
C ASP A 264 9.75 6.71 -24.02
N GLN A 265 11.07 6.41 -24.02
CA GLN A 265 11.59 5.06 -24.30
C GLN A 265 11.16 4.04 -23.22
N TYR A 266 10.90 4.50 -21.99
CA TYR A 266 10.45 3.65 -20.89
C TYR A 266 8.94 3.75 -20.69
N GLY A 267 8.24 2.61 -20.77
CA GLY A 267 6.88 2.48 -20.28
C GLY A 267 6.85 2.13 -18.80
N ALA A 268 5.79 2.54 -18.10
CA ALA A 268 5.60 2.28 -16.67
C ALA A 268 4.41 1.37 -16.39
N GLN A 269 4.50 0.57 -15.32
CA GLN A 269 3.47 -0.33 -14.79
C GLN A 269 3.43 -0.24 -13.25
N GLU A 270 2.30 -0.56 -12.63
CA GLU A 270 2.24 -0.73 -11.17
C GLU A 270 3.23 -1.82 -10.73
N LYS A 271 4.00 -1.55 -9.66
CA LYS A 271 4.67 -2.63 -8.96
C LYS A 271 3.69 -3.29 -7.99
N LEU A 272 3.17 -4.44 -8.41
CA LEU A 272 2.32 -5.29 -7.57
C LEU A 272 3.13 -5.96 -6.45
N ASP A 273 2.45 -6.14 -5.31
CA ASP A 273 2.91 -6.84 -4.11
C ASP A 273 2.12 -8.16 -4.00
N GLY A 274 2.74 -9.25 -4.42
CA GLY A 274 2.11 -10.57 -4.55
C GLY A 274 3.14 -11.68 -4.65
N ASN A 275 2.78 -12.76 -5.33
CA ASN A 275 3.68 -13.87 -5.62
C ASN A 275 3.97 -13.99 -7.11
N ARG A 276 5.21 -13.67 -7.50
CA ARG A 276 5.71 -13.85 -8.87
C ARG A 276 5.57 -15.29 -9.35
N MET A 277 4.74 -15.46 -10.39
CA MET A 277 4.44 -16.73 -11.02
C MET A 277 4.36 -16.55 -12.54
N MET A 278 4.86 -17.52 -13.29
CA MET A 278 4.52 -17.65 -14.70
C MET A 278 3.49 -18.76 -14.86
N ILE A 279 2.57 -18.62 -15.80
CA ILE A 279 1.61 -19.67 -16.16
C ILE A 279 2.00 -20.17 -17.55
N ARG A 280 2.30 -21.46 -17.66
CA ARG A 280 2.51 -22.15 -18.93
C ARG A 280 1.26 -22.99 -19.24
N LYS A 281 0.69 -22.78 -20.41
CA LYS A 281 -0.33 -23.66 -21.01
C LYS A 281 0.21 -24.25 -22.32
N ILE A 282 0.10 -25.57 -22.46
CA ILE A 282 0.37 -26.30 -23.70
C ILE A 282 -0.72 -27.36 -23.87
N GLY A 283 -1.64 -27.15 -24.83
CA GLY A 283 -2.87 -27.93 -24.96
C GLY A 283 -3.67 -27.93 -23.64
N ASP A 284 -4.00 -29.13 -23.15
CA ASP A 284 -4.72 -29.34 -21.89
C ASP A 284 -3.80 -29.36 -20.65
N ASN A 285 -2.48 -29.15 -20.80
CA ASN A 285 -1.54 -29.11 -19.68
C ASN A 285 -1.29 -27.67 -19.22
N VAL A 286 -1.63 -27.35 -17.97
CA VAL A 286 -1.38 -26.04 -17.36
C VAL A 286 -0.53 -26.19 -16.11
N GLU A 287 0.59 -25.48 -16.06
CA GLU A 287 1.50 -25.48 -14.92
C GLU A 287 1.91 -24.07 -14.47
N GLY A 288 2.11 -23.91 -13.17
CA GLY A 288 2.70 -22.72 -12.59
C GLY A 288 4.20 -22.85 -12.48
N ILE A 289 4.93 -21.76 -12.70
CA ILE A 289 6.39 -21.71 -12.54
C ILE A 289 6.71 -20.56 -11.59
N ASN A 290 7.37 -20.86 -10.48
CA ASN A 290 7.70 -19.83 -9.49
C ASN A 290 8.93 -18.99 -9.91
N ARG A 291 9.22 -17.91 -9.18
CA ARG A 291 10.38 -17.04 -9.38
C ARG A 291 11.76 -17.75 -9.48
N LYS A 292 11.90 -18.99 -8.99
CA LYS A 292 13.15 -19.79 -9.10
C LYS A 292 13.24 -20.62 -10.38
N GLY A 293 12.23 -20.56 -11.26
CA GLY A 293 12.15 -21.41 -12.46
C GLY A 293 11.71 -22.84 -12.16
N LEU A 294 11.09 -23.09 -11.00
CA LEU A 294 10.61 -24.41 -10.60
C LEU A 294 9.11 -24.53 -10.86
N ILE A 295 8.70 -25.67 -11.42
CA ILE A 295 7.29 -26.04 -11.60
C ILE A 295 6.63 -26.19 -10.23
N ILE A 296 5.43 -25.60 -10.08
CA ILE A 296 4.59 -25.60 -8.89
C ILE A 296 3.12 -25.81 -9.28
N ALA A 297 2.33 -26.31 -8.32
CA ALA A 297 0.87 -26.32 -8.46
C ALA A 297 0.32 -24.89 -8.46
N ILE A 298 -0.81 -24.72 -9.15
CA ILE A 298 -1.63 -23.50 -9.19
C ILE A 298 -3.01 -23.79 -8.59
N SER A 299 -3.79 -22.75 -8.24
CA SER A 299 -5.16 -22.98 -7.78
C SER A 299 -6.06 -23.42 -8.93
N GLN A 300 -7.10 -24.20 -8.64
CA GLN A 300 -8.03 -24.74 -9.63
C GLN A 300 -8.68 -23.63 -10.48
N ILE A 301 -8.97 -22.47 -9.86
CA ILE A 301 -9.50 -21.28 -10.53
C ILE A 301 -8.54 -20.81 -11.64
N LEU A 302 -7.25 -20.69 -11.34
CA LEU A 302 -6.24 -20.28 -12.32
C LEU A 302 -6.01 -21.35 -13.40
N HIS A 303 -6.09 -22.63 -13.03
CA HIS A 303 -5.97 -23.76 -13.95
C HIS A 303 -7.10 -23.78 -14.99
N ASP A 304 -8.35 -23.82 -14.53
CA ASP A 304 -9.53 -23.94 -15.38
C ASP A 304 -9.74 -22.69 -16.23
N HIS A 305 -9.40 -21.52 -15.67
CA HIS A 305 -9.40 -20.29 -16.43
C HIS A 305 -8.33 -20.30 -17.54
N SER A 306 -7.12 -20.82 -17.26
CA SER A 306 -6.09 -20.98 -18.30
C SER A 306 -6.55 -21.92 -19.42
N LEU A 307 -7.22 -23.02 -19.09
CA LEU A 307 -7.78 -23.95 -20.08
C LEU A 307 -8.87 -23.32 -20.96
N SER A 308 -9.50 -22.22 -20.55
CA SER A 308 -10.51 -21.52 -21.36
C SER A 308 -9.93 -20.78 -22.58
N PHE A 309 -8.60 -20.57 -22.63
CA PHE A 309 -7.92 -19.96 -23.77
C PHE A 309 -7.59 -20.99 -24.86
N SER A 310 -7.88 -20.65 -26.12
CA SER A 310 -7.49 -21.44 -27.29
C SER A 310 -5.98 -21.51 -27.49
N GLU A 311 -5.30 -20.42 -27.16
CA GLU A 311 -3.88 -20.18 -27.32
C GLU A 311 -3.03 -21.02 -26.35
N ASP A 312 -1.86 -21.43 -26.80
CA ASP A 312 -0.80 -21.93 -25.91
C ASP A 312 0.16 -20.79 -25.56
N PHE A 313 0.61 -20.70 -24.32
CA PHE A 313 1.39 -19.55 -23.87
C PHE A 313 2.31 -19.83 -22.69
N ILE A 314 3.28 -18.93 -22.49
CA ILE A 314 3.98 -18.75 -21.22
C ILE A 314 3.84 -17.27 -20.83
N LEU A 315 2.93 -16.96 -19.90
CA LEU A 315 2.72 -15.62 -19.37
C LEU A 315 3.55 -15.40 -18.12
N ASP A 316 4.11 -14.20 -17.94
CA ASP A 316 4.87 -13.81 -16.74
C ASP A 316 4.08 -12.76 -15.94
N GLY A 317 3.77 -13.04 -14.68
CA GLY A 317 2.83 -12.25 -13.89
C GLY A 317 3.03 -12.33 -12.38
N GLU A 318 2.11 -11.71 -11.64
CA GLU A 318 2.05 -11.74 -10.19
C GLU A 318 0.69 -12.32 -9.74
N VAL A 319 0.68 -13.20 -8.75
CA VAL A 319 -0.58 -13.75 -8.17
C VAL A 319 -0.91 -13.04 -6.87
N ILE A 320 -2.14 -12.56 -6.74
CA ILE A 320 -2.70 -11.97 -5.52
C ILE A 320 -4.03 -12.67 -5.20
N GLY A 321 -4.02 -13.58 -4.23
CA GLY A 321 -5.14 -14.48 -3.98
C GLY A 321 -5.27 -15.48 -5.13
N ASP A 322 -6.43 -15.49 -5.79
CA ASP A 322 -6.75 -16.33 -6.96
C ASP A 322 -6.80 -15.52 -8.26
N VAL A 323 -6.31 -14.28 -8.23
CA VAL A 323 -6.23 -13.38 -9.38
C VAL A 323 -4.78 -13.33 -9.88
N PHE A 324 -4.61 -13.53 -11.18
CA PHE A 324 -3.32 -13.45 -11.86
C PHE A 324 -3.19 -12.12 -12.62
N PHE A 325 -2.05 -11.47 -12.45
CA PHE A 325 -1.76 -10.17 -13.04
C PHE A 325 -0.58 -10.29 -14.04
N PRO A 326 -0.84 -10.67 -15.30
CA PRO A 326 0.20 -10.80 -16.30
C PRO A 326 0.77 -9.44 -16.74
N PHE A 327 2.08 -9.47 -16.85
CA PHE A 327 3.07 -8.45 -17.17
C PHE A 327 3.78 -8.35 -18.51
N ASP A 328 4.01 -9.53 -19.08
CA ASP A 328 4.95 -9.87 -20.14
C ASP A 328 4.60 -11.30 -20.60
N ILE A 329 5.14 -11.72 -21.74
CA ILE A 329 4.88 -13.03 -22.34
C ILE A 329 6.16 -13.54 -23.01
N PHE A 330 6.46 -14.83 -22.85
CA PHE A 330 7.69 -15.44 -23.38
C PHE A 330 7.44 -16.27 -24.64
N SER A 331 6.26 -16.88 -24.74
CA SER A 331 5.87 -17.65 -25.91
C SER A 331 4.38 -17.57 -26.18
N LYS A 332 4.00 -17.65 -27.46
CA LYS A 332 2.62 -17.86 -27.94
C LYS A 332 2.61 -18.95 -29.00
N ASP A 333 1.66 -19.88 -28.92
CA ASP A 333 1.43 -20.97 -29.88
C ASP A 333 2.71 -21.74 -30.24
N GLY A 334 3.47 -22.11 -29.20
CA GLY A 334 4.75 -22.82 -29.28
C GLY A 334 5.95 -21.99 -29.76
N LYS A 335 5.78 -20.71 -30.12
CA LYS A 335 6.87 -19.83 -30.59
C LYS A 335 7.43 -19.00 -29.44
N ASP A 336 8.74 -19.06 -29.21
CA ASP A 336 9.44 -18.10 -28.36
C ASP A 336 9.39 -16.69 -28.99
N ILE A 337 9.09 -15.69 -28.15
CA ILE A 337 9.05 -14.27 -28.50
C ILE A 337 9.86 -13.40 -27.53
N GLN A 338 10.69 -14.00 -26.67
CA GLN A 338 11.55 -13.27 -25.71
C GLN A 338 12.54 -12.32 -26.39
N HIS A 339 12.92 -12.63 -27.63
CA HIS A 339 13.79 -11.81 -28.47
C HIS A 339 13.12 -10.53 -29.01
N LEU A 340 11.78 -10.43 -29.01
CA LEU A 340 11.07 -9.25 -29.49
C LEU A 340 11.16 -8.07 -28.50
N PRO A 341 11.08 -6.81 -28.96
CA PRO A 341 10.89 -5.64 -28.12
C PRO A 341 9.75 -5.79 -27.10
N TYR A 342 9.91 -5.26 -25.89
CA TYR A 342 8.90 -5.37 -24.84
C TYR A 342 7.52 -4.84 -25.27
N GLN A 343 7.46 -3.77 -26.07
CA GLN A 343 6.18 -3.25 -26.57
C GLN A 343 5.44 -4.22 -27.52
N GLU A 344 6.17 -5.05 -28.26
CA GLU A 344 5.58 -6.07 -29.14
C GLU A 344 5.10 -7.26 -28.31
N ARG A 345 5.90 -7.72 -27.35
CA ARG A 345 5.47 -8.77 -26.40
C ARG A 345 4.22 -8.34 -25.64
N TYR A 346 4.18 -7.11 -25.14
CA TYR A 346 3.02 -6.57 -24.43
C TYR A 346 1.79 -6.43 -25.34
N ALA A 347 1.93 -6.05 -26.62
CA ALA A 347 0.82 -6.06 -27.57
C ALA A 347 0.32 -7.49 -27.89
N ILE A 348 1.21 -8.49 -27.93
CA ILE A 348 0.83 -9.90 -28.06
C ILE A 348 0.08 -10.36 -26.80
N LEU A 349 0.50 -9.95 -25.61
CA LEU A 349 -0.20 -10.21 -24.35
C LEU A 349 -1.62 -9.63 -24.35
N GLU A 350 -1.76 -8.35 -24.75
CA GLU A 350 -3.06 -7.70 -24.95
C GLU A 350 -3.93 -8.40 -26.01
N SER A 351 -3.35 -9.07 -27.00
CA SER A 351 -4.12 -9.83 -28.01
C SER A 351 -4.70 -11.15 -27.52
N ILE A 352 -4.23 -11.69 -26.39
CA ILE A 352 -4.69 -12.95 -25.80
C ILE A 352 -5.74 -12.69 -24.72
N LEU A 353 -5.52 -11.65 -23.92
CA LEU A 353 -6.35 -11.32 -22.76
C LEU A 353 -7.50 -10.40 -23.18
N LYS A 354 -8.71 -10.69 -22.71
CA LYS A 354 -9.89 -9.84 -22.96
C LYS A 354 -9.85 -8.63 -22.03
N ASP A 355 -10.31 -7.48 -22.49
CA ASP A 355 -10.34 -6.22 -21.72
C ASP A 355 -11.16 -6.29 -20.40
N GLN A 356 -11.97 -7.33 -20.21
CA GLN A 356 -12.83 -7.54 -19.04
C GLN A 356 -12.77 -9.00 -18.57
N ASP A 357 -11.62 -9.35 -17.99
CA ASP A 357 -11.34 -10.66 -17.42
C ASP A 357 -11.32 -10.55 -15.88
N GLU A 358 -12.10 -11.37 -15.17
CA GLU A 358 -12.16 -11.30 -13.70
C GLU A 358 -10.98 -12.01 -13.02
N ILE A 359 -10.23 -12.86 -13.73
CA ILE A 359 -9.19 -13.73 -13.17
C ILE A 359 -7.80 -13.33 -13.69
N PHE A 360 -7.66 -12.94 -14.97
CA PHE A 360 -6.40 -12.55 -15.60
C PHE A 360 -6.36 -11.03 -15.92
N HIS A 361 -5.92 -10.22 -14.97
CA HIS A 361 -5.91 -8.75 -15.07
C HIS A 361 -4.57 -8.24 -15.61
N ILE A 362 -4.49 -7.89 -16.90
CA ILE A 362 -3.25 -7.36 -17.48
C ILE A 362 -2.78 -6.09 -16.74
N VAL A 363 -1.50 -6.03 -16.39
CA VAL A 363 -0.93 -4.84 -15.72
C VAL A 363 -0.76 -3.72 -16.74
N LYS A 364 -1.68 -2.76 -16.71
CA LYS A 364 -1.74 -1.61 -17.64
C LYS A 364 -0.38 -0.93 -17.84
N LEU A 365 0.10 -0.94 -19.09
CA LEU A 365 1.30 -0.21 -19.52
C LEU A 365 0.98 1.26 -19.84
N VAL A 366 1.74 2.19 -19.27
CA VAL A 366 1.61 3.62 -19.52
C VAL A 366 2.91 4.16 -20.13
N LYS A 367 2.85 4.60 -21.40
CA LYS A 367 4.04 4.98 -22.18
C LYS A 367 4.43 6.45 -22.07
N SER A 368 3.47 7.38 -22.18
CA SER A 368 3.78 8.82 -22.25
C SER A 368 4.14 9.42 -20.90
N THR A 369 5.09 10.37 -20.89
CA THR A 369 5.53 11.12 -19.70
C THR A 369 4.37 11.69 -18.88
N LYS A 370 3.36 12.29 -19.52
CA LYS A 370 2.17 12.80 -18.83
C LYS A 370 1.41 11.67 -18.13
N GLY A 371 1.22 10.53 -18.81
CA GLY A 371 0.57 9.36 -18.22
C GLY A 371 1.38 8.77 -17.07
N LYS A 372 2.70 8.67 -17.20
CA LYS A 372 3.60 8.13 -16.17
C LYS A 372 3.58 8.99 -14.90
N LYS A 373 3.53 10.32 -15.04
CA LYS A 373 3.35 11.26 -13.90
C LYS A 373 2.01 11.05 -13.19
N VAL A 374 0.91 10.88 -13.93
CA VAL A 374 -0.42 10.58 -13.34
C VAL A 374 -0.41 9.23 -12.62
N LEU A 375 0.13 8.18 -13.27
CA LEU A 375 0.24 6.84 -12.67
C LEU A 375 1.06 6.86 -11.38
N LEU A 376 2.21 7.54 -11.37
CA LEU A 376 3.07 7.65 -10.20
C LEU A 376 2.33 8.24 -8.98
N GLU A 377 1.62 9.36 -9.18
CA GLU A 377 0.86 10.00 -8.09
C GLU A 377 -0.35 9.17 -7.67
N GLU A 378 -1.11 8.59 -8.60
CA GLU A 378 -2.20 7.65 -8.27
C GLU A 378 -1.73 6.46 -7.42
N LEU A 379 -0.58 5.87 -7.76
CA LEU A 379 -0.03 4.72 -7.04
C LEU A 379 0.49 5.13 -5.65
N ARG A 380 1.03 6.35 -5.49
CA ARG A 380 1.42 6.94 -4.21
C ARG A 380 0.21 7.21 -3.31
N GLU A 381 -0.84 7.85 -3.85
CA GLU A 381 -2.11 8.11 -3.13
C GLU A 381 -2.77 6.79 -2.67
N LYS A 382 -2.80 5.79 -3.54
CA LYS A 382 -3.32 4.43 -3.24
C LYS A 382 -2.36 3.58 -2.39
N GLN A 383 -1.22 4.12 -1.96
CA GLN A 383 -0.20 3.47 -1.14
C GLN A 383 0.27 2.09 -1.66
N LYS A 384 0.36 1.95 -2.99
CA LYS A 384 0.89 0.74 -3.65
C LYS A 384 2.39 0.57 -3.37
N GLU A 385 2.97 -0.59 -3.69
CA GLU A 385 4.38 -0.86 -3.37
C GLU A 385 5.35 0.02 -4.14
N GLY A 386 5.01 0.36 -5.39
CA GLY A 386 5.85 1.17 -6.24
C GLY A 386 5.44 1.16 -7.70
N ILE A 387 6.41 1.48 -8.56
CA ILE A 387 6.28 1.54 -10.01
C ILE A 387 7.45 0.80 -10.66
N VAL A 388 7.19 0.15 -11.79
CA VAL A 388 8.19 -0.53 -12.62
C VAL A 388 8.33 0.23 -13.93
N PHE A 389 9.56 0.51 -14.36
CA PHE A 389 9.83 1.05 -15.69
C PHE A 389 10.51 -0.02 -16.55
N LYS A 390 10.08 -0.12 -17.81
CA LYS A 390 10.57 -1.09 -18.79
C LYS A 390 10.91 -0.37 -20.09
N ASP A 391 12.12 -0.57 -20.59
CA ASP A 391 12.54 -0.14 -21.92
C ASP A 391 11.65 -0.83 -22.97
N LEU A 392 10.86 -0.04 -23.70
CA LEU A 392 9.88 -0.53 -24.67
C LEU A 392 10.54 -1.26 -25.85
N ASN A 393 11.80 -0.96 -26.14
CA ASN A 393 12.54 -1.51 -27.28
C ASN A 393 13.38 -2.73 -26.90
N ALA A 394 13.49 -3.08 -25.61
CA ALA A 394 14.40 -4.11 -25.15
C ALA A 394 13.83 -5.55 -25.25
N PRO A 395 14.64 -6.53 -25.66
CA PRO A 395 14.31 -7.95 -25.51
C PRO A 395 14.27 -8.35 -24.03
N TYR A 396 13.61 -9.46 -23.75
CA TYR A 396 13.62 -10.09 -22.43
C TYR A 396 15.02 -10.57 -22.07
N LYS A 397 15.42 -10.40 -20.81
CA LYS A 397 16.72 -10.88 -20.30
C LYS A 397 16.56 -11.51 -18.93
N ALA A 398 16.58 -12.84 -18.90
CA ALA A 398 16.50 -13.63 -17.68
C ALA A 398 17.61 -13.28 -16.67
N GLY A 399 17.30 -13.44 -15.37
CA GLY A 399 18.24 -13.19 -14.28
C GLY A 399 18.31 -11.72 -13.86
N ARG A 400 19.25 -11.41 -12.94
CA ARG A 400 19.51 -10.03 -12.49
C ARG A 400 20.69 -9.45 -13.27
N PRO A 401 20.54 -8.30 -13.97
CA PRO A 401 21.66 -7.60 -14.58
C PRO A 401 22.60 -7.02 -13.52
N SER A 402 23.90 -6.97 -13.83
CA SER A 402 24.97 -6.55 -12.90
C SER A 402 24.86 -5.09 -12.45
N SER A 403 24.31 -4.22 -13.30
CA SER A 403 23.95 -2.84 -12.96
C SER A 403 22.76 -2.40 -13.81
N LYS A 404 21.88 -1.55 -13.26
CA LYS A 404 20.63 -1.07 -13.88
C LYS A 404 19.86 -2.19 -14.59
N GLY A 405 19.62 -2.10 -15.90
CA GLY A 405 18.93 -3.10 -16.71
C GLY A 405 17.88 -2.49 -17.63
N SER A 406 17.33 -3.31 -18.56
CA SER A 406 16.19 -2.90 -19.40
C SER A 406 14.87 -2.81 -18.63
N GLN A 407 14.84 -3.30 -17.39
CA GLN A 407 13.72 -3.12 -16.46
C GLN A 407 14.26 -2.77 -15.07
N ILE A 408 13.67 -1.76 -14.46
CA ILE A 408 14.03 -1.22 -13.15
C ILE A 408 12.76 -0.97 -12.32
N LYS A 409 12.91 -0.88 -11.00
CA LYS A 409 11.79 -0.63 -10.09
C LYS A 409 12.11 0.53 -9.15
N PHE A 410 11.10 1.36 -8.89
CA PHE A 410 11.12 2.31 -7.80
C PHE A 410 10.07 1.87 -6.78
N LYS A 411 10.48 1.56 -5.55
CA LYS A 411 9.56 1.30 -4.44
C LYS A 411 9.25 2.62 -3.76
N PHE A 412 8.00 2.85 -3.37
CA PHE A 412 7.67 4.04 -2.58
C PHE A 412 8.08 3.89 -1.12
N TYR A 413 8.19 2.66 -0.64
CA TYR A 413 8.63 2.36 0.71
C TYR A 413 9.53 1.12 0.75
N GLU A 414 10.44 1.12 1.71
CA GLU A 414 11.15 -0.05 2.19
C GLU A 414 10.49 -0.57 3.47
N THR A 415 10.93 -1.73 3.97
CA THR A 415 10.53 -2.21 5.30
C THR A 415 11.75 -2.41 6.19
N ALA A 416 11.52 -2.33 7.50
CA ALA A 416 12.50 -2.65 8.52
C ALA A 416 11.83 -3.41 9.67
N THR A 417 12.53 -4.42 10.17
CA THR A 417 12.26 -5.11 11.43
C THR A 417 12.93 -4.31 12.54
N VAL A 418 12.14 -3.66 13.41
CA VAL A 418 12.62 -2.75 14.47
C VAL A 418 12.18 -3.23 15.86
N SER A 419 12.95 -2.89 16.90
CA SER A 419 12.60 -3.17 18.29
C SER A 419 11.84 -1.98 18.89
N VAL A 420 10.84 -2.24 19.72
CA VAL A 420 10.07 -1.21 20.43
C VAL A 420 10.86 -0.68 21.61
N GLU A 421 11.23 0.60 21.56
CA GLU A 421 12.01 1.28 22.60
C GLU A 421 11.13 1.78 23.76
N THR A 422 9.93 2.29 23.48
CA THR A 422 9.02 2.83 24.51
C THR A 422 7.60 2.92 23.97
N VAL A 423 6.60 2.63 24.81
CA VAL A 423 5.18 2.88 24.50
C VAL A 423 4.80 4.30 24.90
N ASN A 424 4.30 5.11 23.96
CA ASN A 424 3.96 6.50 24.23
C ASN A 424 2.56 6.66 24.86
N LEU A 425 2.28 7.86 25.37
CA LEU A 425 0.95 8.25 25.88
C LEU A 425 -0.15 8.26 24.78
N LYS A 426 0.23 8.54 23.54
CA LYS A 426 -0.65 8.36 22.36
C LYS A 426 -0.46 6.95 21.79
N ARG A 427 -1.35 6.49 20.91
CA ARG A 427 -1.25 5.19 20.22
C ARG A 427 -0.08 5.14 19.22
N SER A 428 1.14 5.21 19.73
CA SER A 428 2.39 5.17 18.97
C SER A 428 3.51 4.60 19.83
N VAL A 429 4.52 4.01 19.20
CA VAL A 429 5.70 3.48 19.88
C VAL A 429 6.96 4.15 19.34
N SER A 430 7.93 4.39 20.22
CA SER A 430 9.31 4.70 19.85
C SER A 430 9.99 3.42 19.37
N MET A 431 10.84 3.54 18.37
CA MET A 431 11.49 2.41 17.69
C MET A 431 13.01 2.55 17.77
N ARG A 432 13.73 1.44 17.85
CA ARG A 432 15.20 1.40 17.83
C ARG A 432 15.75 0.27 16.97
N LEU A 433 16.97 0.46 16.47
CA LEU A 433 17.77 -0.49 15.70
C LEU A 433 19.19 -0.55 16.25
N TYR A 434 19.82 -1.72 16.21
CA TYR A 434 21.16 -1.95 16.72
C TYR A 434 22.23 -1.66 15.65
N ASN A 435 23.23 -0.85 15.97
CA ASN A 435 24.28 -0.48 15.00
C ASN A 435 25.53 -1.39 15.03
N GLY A 436 25.55 -2.40 15.90
CA GLY A 436 26.69 -3.26 16.18
C GLY A 436 27.37 -2.98 17.53
N ASN A 437 27.19 -1.78 18.08
CA ASN A 437 27.72 -1.36 19.39
C ASN A 437 26.59 -0.96 20.36
N GLU A 438 25.60 -0.19 19.89
CA GLU A 438 24.54 0.38 20.69
C GLU A 438 23.19 0.40 19.95
N TRP A 439 22.11 0.62 20.71
CA TRP A 439 20.78 0.86 20.18
C TRP A 439 20.61 2.32 19.76
N VAL A 440 20.24 2.54 18.50
CA VAL A 440 19.95 3.84 17.91
C VAL A 440 18.45 4.01 17.79
N SER A 441 17.88 5.05 18.41
CA SER A 441 16.46 5.39 18.23
C SER A 441 16.19 5.88 16.80
N VAL A 442 15.18 5.30 16.16
CA VAL A 442 14.83 5.55 14.74
C VAL A 442 13.47 6.23 14.58
N GLY A 443 12.99 6.88 15.65
CA GLY A 443 11.79 7.70 15.66
C GLY A 443 10.56 6.97 16.19
N ASN A 444 9.37 7.43 15.78
CA ASN A 444 8.09 6.94 16.30
C ASN A 444 7.18 6.44 15.17
N VAL A 445 6.40 5.39 15.42
CA VAL A 445 5.35 4.90 14.52
C VAL A 445 3.99 4.88 15.21
N THR A 446 2.95 5.31 14.51
CA THR A 446 1.56 5.23 14.98
C THR A 446 1.05 3.80 14.87
N ILE A 447 0.43 3.28 15.94
CA ILE A 447 -0.22 1.97 15.96
C ILE A 447 -1.70 2.15 15.59
N PRO A 448 -2.17 1.60 14.44
CA PRO A 448 -3.56 1.71 14.03
C PRO A 448 -4.52 1.08 15.05
N VAL A 449 -5.79 1.49 15.02
CA VAL A 449 -6.78 1.10 16.04
C VAL A 449 -7.11 -0.40 16.03
N ASN A 450 -7.00 -1.05 14.88
CA ASN A 450 -7.22 -2.49 14.69
C ASN A 450 -6.03 -3.36 15.13
N PHE A 451 -4.95 -2.78 15.65
CA PHE A 451 -3.83 -3.52 16.23
C PHE A 451 -3.74 -3.33 17.75
N ALA A 452 -3.23 -4.36 18.42
CA ALA A 452 -2.73 -4.21 19.78
C ALA A 452 -1.53 -3.26 19.79
N ILE A 453 -1.38 -2.47 20.86
CA ILE A 453 -0.16 -1.69 21.08
C ILE A 453 0.94 -2.67 21.50
N PRO A 454 2.07 -2.75 20.78
CA PRO A 454 3.22 -3.55 21.17
C PRO A 454 3.77 -3.13 22.54
N LYS A 455 4.41 -4.07 23.24
CA LYS A 455 5.15 -3.81 24.48
C LYS A 455 6.57 -3.35 24.18
N GLU A 456 7.24 -2.83 25.20
CA GLU A 456 8.68 -2.57 25.16
C GLU A 456 9.46 -3.87 24.88
N ASN A 457 10.46 -3.77 24.00
CA ASN A 457 11.25 -4.87 23.44
C ASN A 457 10.52 -5.84 22.49
N ASP A 458 9.21 -5.67 22.21
CA ASP A 458 8.55 -6.41 21.12
C ASP A 458 9.23 -6.05 19.78
N ILE A 459 9.40 -7.05 18.91
CA ILE A 459 9.92 -6.86 17.55
C ILE A 459 8.75 -6.63 16.59
N ILE A 460 8.85 -5.60 15.76
CA ILE A 460 7.77 -5.16 14.86
C ILE A 460 8.29 -4.88 13.45
N GLU A 461 7.45 -5.10 12.45
CA GLU A 461 7.74 -4.69 11.08
C GLU A 461 7.10 -3.32 10.81
N VAL A 462 7.89 -2.41 10.23
CA VAL A 462 7.42 -1.11 9.75
C VAL A 462 7.83 -0.90 8.30
N ARG A 463 6.96 -0.30 7.49
CA ARG A 463 7.38 0.31 6.22
C ARG A 463 7.76 1.77 6.41
N TYR A 464 8.73 2.28 5.66
CA TYR A 464 9.19 3.67 5.72
C TYR A 464 9.64 4.12 4.32
N LEU A 465 9.63 5.43 4.03
CA LEU A 465 10.02 5.91 2.69
C LEU A 465 11.54 5.94 2.52
N TYR A 466 12.25 6.52 3.50
CA TYR A 466 13.71 6.55 3.60
C TYR A 466 14.15 6.84 5.04
N ALA A 467 15.41 6.59 5.37
CA ALA A 467 16.01 6.96 6.66
C ALA A 467 16.90 8.20 6.56
N TYR A 468 16.99 9.01 7.60
CA TYR A 468 18.00 10.08 7.68
C TYR A 468 19.34 9.54 8.20
N LYS A 469 20.47 10.13 7.78
CA LYS A 469 21.77 9.87 8.39
C LYS A 469 21.70 10.27 9.88
N GLY A 470 21.72 9.27 10.76
CA GLY A 470 21.33 9.41 12.18
C GLY A 470 20.26 8.41 12.64
N GLY A 471 19.61 7.69 11.72
CA GLY A 471 18.74 6.54 12.01
C GLY A 471 17.24 6.79 11.81
N SER A 472 16.74 8.00 12.06
CA SER A 472 15.30 8.32 12.02
C SER A 472 14.60 7.94 10.70
N LEU A 473 13.51 7.18 10.79
CA LEU A 473 12.68 6.79 9.65
C LEU A 473 11.74 7.92 9.23
N TYR A 474 11.63 8.18 7.92
CA TYR A 474 10.67 9.13 7.35
C TYR A 474 9.34 8.43 7.00
N GLN A 475 8.25 8.96 7.55
CA GLN A 475 6.87 8.46 7.43
C GLN A 475 6.73 6.93 7.68
N PRO A 476 7.16 6.41 8.84
CA PRO A 476 6.97 5.01 9.16
C PRO A 476 5.48 4.65 9.29
N THR A 477 5.08 3.49 8.76
CA THR A 477 3.76 2.87 8.96
C THR A 477 3.95 1.48 9.56
N TYR A 478 3.20 1.19 10.63
CA TYR A 478 3.20 -0.12 11.28
C TYR A 478 2.58 -1.21 10.39
N LEU A 479 3.26 -2.34 10.22
CA LEU A 479 2.76 -3.50 9.46
C LEU A 479 2.33 -4.66 10.36
N GLY A 480 2.95 -4.84 11.53
CA GLY A 480 2.60 -5.90 12.48
C GLY A 480 3.73 -6.23 13.46
N ALA A 481 3.45 -7.11 14.42
CA ALA A 481 4.47 -7.70 15.28
C ALA A 481 5.13 -8.89 14.57
N ARG A 482 6.45 -9.04 14.74
CA ARG A 482 7.26 -10.12 14.18
C ARG A 482 7.60 -11.12 15.30
N THR A 483 6.66 -12.02 15.60
CA THR A 483 6.90 -13.12 16.57
C THR A 483 7.84 -14.21 16.04
N ASP A 484 8.26 -14.08 14.78
CA ASP A 484 9.20 -14.91 14.06
C ASP A 484 10.62 -14.30 13.95
N ALA A 485 10.84 -13.13 14.55
CA ALA A 485 12.10 -12.38 14.54
C ALA A 485 12.59 -12.10 15.96
N ASP A 486 13.89 -11.82 16.11
CA ASP A 486 14.50 -11.43 17.38
C ASP A 486 15.36 -10.15 17.25
N GLU A 487 16.06 -9.75 18.31
CA GLU A 487 16.86 -8.52 18.33
C GLU A 487 17.99 -8.50 17.29
N ASN A 488 18.45 -9.66 16.80
CA ASN A 488 19.47 -9.74 15.75
C ASN A 488 18.93 -9.31 14.37
N ASP A 489 17.61 -9.42 14.14
CA ASP A 489 16.97 -8.92 12.92
C ASP A 489 16.85 -7.38 12.90
N CYS A 490 17.09 -6.73 14.05
CA CYS A 490 17.04 -5.27 14.21
C CYS A 490 18.37 -4.56 13.86
N ASP A 491 19.12 -5.02 12.86
CA ASP A 491 20.37 -4.37 12.41
C ASP A 491 20.09 -3.05 11.65
N LEU A 492 20.70 -1.94 12.08
CA LEU A 492 20.61 -0.63 11.44
C LEU A 492 21.04 -0.64 9.96
N LYS A 493 21.90 -1.59 9.55
CA LYS A 493 22.36 -1.78 8.15
C LYS A 493 21.22 -2.12 7.17
N GLN A 494 20.04 -2.53 7.66
CA GLN A 494 18.88 -2.74 6.80
C GLN A 494 18.27 -1.43 6.25
N LEU A 495 18.61 -0.28 6.84
CA LEU A 495 18.03 0.99 6.45
C LEU A 495 18.57 1.51 5.11
N LYS A 496 17.65 1.94 4.25
CA LYS A 496 17.98 2.77 3.08
C LYS A 496 17.93 4.24 3.45
N TYR A 497 19.10 4.86 3.48
CA TYR A 497 19.24 6.27 3.76
C TYR A 497 18.82 7.10 2.56
N LYS A 498 18.30 8.30 2.83
CA LYS A 498 18.11 9.33 1.82
C LYS A 498 19.48 9.71 1.24
N ASN A 499 19.58 9.76 -0.09
CA ASN A 499 20.69 10.42 -0.77
C ASN A 499 20.72 11.91 -0.39
N ALA A 500 21.90 12.53 -0.53
CA ALA A 500 22.30 13.74 0.19
C ALA A 500 22.15 15.02 -0.64
#